data_AF-A0A7X7MLX0-F1
#
_entry.id   AF-A0A7X7MLX0-F1
#
_cell.length_a   1.000
_cell.length_b   1.000
_cell.length_c   1.000
_cell.angle_alpha   90.00
_cell.angle_beta   90.00
_cell.angle_gamma   90.00
#
_symmetry.space_group_name_H-M   'P 1'
#
loop_
_entity.id
_entity.type
_entity.pdbx_description
1 polymer ?
#
loop_
_entity_poly.entity_id
_entity_poly.type
_entity_poly.pdbx_seq_one_letter_code
_entity_poly.pdbx_strand_id
1 'polypeptide(L)'
;MRMKPYTVILAYPTFTLACPETYMNHVEAPDAELAIRECQDLAVEANDRLYEADDFVPLYVFAGHIDSDQIVFNTDKSRIDYRCPECGSRDVAVDAAAKWNVNRQDWELTCVQDCIACQECGYESTTGSGFEISVKKAGT
;
A
#
# COMPACT_ATOMS: atom_id res chain seq x y z
N MET A 1 0.22 -26.66 0.00
CA MET A 1 0.75 -25.47 0.68
C MET A 1 -0.40 -24.47 0.79
N ARG A 2 -0.54 -23.67 1.87
CA ARG A 2 -1.68 -22.76 2.03
C ARG A 2 -1.44 -21.48 1.23
N MET A 3 -2.33 -21.18 0.29
CA MET A 3 -2.29 -19.94 -0.50
C MET A 3 -2.61 -18.72 0.38
N LYS A 4 -1.98 -17.59 0.06
CA LYS A 4 -2.19 -16.30 0.72
C LYS A 4 -2.21 -15.21 -0.36
N PRO A 5 -3.00 -14.14 -0.16
CA PRO A 5 -2.98 -13.00 -1.05
C PRO A 5 -1.70 -12.18 -0.88
N TYR A 6 -1.21 -11.65 -1.98
CA TYR A 6 -0.09 -10.71 -2.03
C TYR A 6 -0.40 -9.57 -3.00
N THR A 7 0.04 -8.37 -2.65
CA THR A 7 0.23 -7.26 -3.59
C THR A 7 1.70 -7.20 -3.96
N VAL A 8 2.00 -7.28 -5.25
CA VAL A 8 3.37 -7.21 -5.78
C VAL A 8 3.48 -5.98 -6.67
N ILE A 9 4.56 -5.21 -6.47
CA ILE A 9 4.91 -4.06 -7.30
C ILE A 9 6.26 -4.32 -7.95
N LEU A 10 6.26 -4.25 -9.28
CA LEU A 10 7.42 -4.44 -10.13
C LEU A 10 7.81 -3.12 -10.80
N ALA A 11 9.10 -2.86 -10.91
CA ALA A 11 9.63 -1.85 -11.81
C ALA A 11 9.62 -2.41 -13.24
N TYR A 12 9.23 -1.57 -14.21
CA TYR A 12 9.42 -1.88 -15.61
C TYR A 12 10.91 -1.94 -15.96
N PRO A 13 11.30 -2.64 -17.04
CA PRO A 13 12.70 -2.71 -17.48
C PRO A 13 13.26 -1.32 -17.88
N THR A 14 12.36 -0.44 -18.32
CA THR A 14 12.62 0.95 -18.69
C THR A 14 12.60 1.91 -17.48
N PHE A 15 12.45 1.38 -16.26
CA PHE A 15 12.31 2.20 -15.06
C PHE A 15 13.54 3.11 -14.89
N THR A 16 13.27 4.41 -14.88
CA THR A 16 14.25 5.44 -14.54
C THR A 16 13.61 6.42 -13.57
N LEU A 17 14.42 7.18 -12.84
CA LEU A 17 13.90 8.24 -11.95
C LEU A 17 13.07 9.30 -12.71
N ALA A 18 13.25 9.42 -14.03
CA ALA A 18 12.50 10.34 -14.88
C ALA A 18 11.19 9.75 -15.42
N CYS A 19 11.07 8.41 -15.46
CA CYS A 19 9.89 7.69 -15.90
C CYS A 19 9.68 6.47 -14.99
N PRO A 20 9.04 6.66 -13.82
CA PRO A 20 8.93 5.62 -12.80
C PRO A 20 7.73 4.70 -13.07
N GLU A 21 7.67 4.10 -14.26
CA GLU A 21 6.59 3.17 -14.60
C GLU A 21 6.72 1.88 -13.77
N THR A 22 5.63 1.52 -13.11
CA THR A 22 5.55 0.32 -12.27
C THR A 22 4.35 -0.51 -12.66
N TYR A 23 4.49 -1.82 -12.53
CA TYR A 23 3.40 -2.78 -12.69
C TYR A 23 2.99 -3.25 -11.30
N MET A 24 1.71 -3.16 -10.97
CA MET A 24 1.18 -3.68 -9.72
C MET A 24 0.09 -4.70 -10.00
N ASN A 25 0.12 -5.82 -9.29
CA ASN A 25 -0.96 -6.80 -9.35
C ASN A 25 -1.15 -7.54 -8.02
N HIS A 26 -2.30 -8.19 -7.89
CA HIS A 26 -2.67 -9.03 -6.77
C HIS A 26 -2.61 -10.49 -7.19
N VAL A 27 -1.89 -11.29 -6.42
CA VAL A 27 -1.69 -12.72 -6.70
C VAL A 27 -1.95 -13.54 -5.44
N GLU A 28 -2.37 -14.79 -5.61
CA GLU A 28 -2.41 -15.75 -4.52
C GLU A 28 -1.24 -16.71 -4.65
N ALA A 29 -0.38 -16.76 -3.64
CA ALA A 29 0.80 -17.61 -3.66
C ALA A 29 1.03 -18.25 -2.29
N PRO A 30 1.77 -19.36 -2.19
CA PRO A 30 2.09 -19.97 -0.91
C PRO A 30 3.15 -19.17 -0.12
N ASP A 31 3.98 -18.40 -0.82
CA ASP A 31 5.03 -17.53 -0.28
C ASP A 31 5.30 -16.34 -1.22
N ALA A 32 6.11 -15.39 -0.75
CA ALA A 32 6.42 -14.16 -1.46
C ALA A 32 7.27 -14.38 -2.71
N GLU A 33 8.09 -15.43 -2.76
CA GLU A 33 8.95 -15.69 -3.92
C GLU A 33 8.11 -16.15 -5.11
N LEU A 34 7.17 -17.06 -4.85
CA LEU A 34 6.21 -17.49 -5.86
C LEU A 34 5.24 -16.38 -6.24
N ALA A 35 4.85 -15.51 -5.31
CA ALA A 35 4.06 -14.31 -5.62
C ALA A 35 4.76 -13.39 -6.63
N ILE A 36 6.07 -13.16 -6.44
CA ILE A 36 6.86 -12.33 -7.37
C ILE A 36 6.84 -12.96 -8.77
N ARG A 37 7.12 -14.26 -8.86
CA ARG A 37 7.19 -14.97 -10.15
C ARG A 37 5.85 -14.92 -10.90
N GLU A 38 4.76 -15.23 -10.21
CA GLU A 38 3.42 -15.12 -10.82
C GLU A 38 3.11 -13.70 -11.27
N CYS A 39 3.48 -12.68 -10.48
CA CYS A 39 3.28 -11.30 -10.88
C CYS A 39 4.16 -10.88 -12.07
N GLN A 40 5.38 -11.41 -12.18
CA GLN A 40 6.26 -11.18 -13.34
C GLN A 40 5.68 -11.79 -14.61
N ASP A 41 5.13 -13.02 -14.53
CA ASP A 41 4.45 -13.67 -15.66
C ASP A 41 3.23 -12.85 -16.13
N LEU A 42 2.43 -12.33 -15.18
CA LEU A 42 1.31 -11.45 -15.49
C LEU A 42 1.77 -10.11 -16.12
N ALA A 43 2.92 -9.58 -15.71
CA ALA A 43 3.50 -8.38 -16.31
C ALA A 43 3.96 -8.63 -17.74
N VAL A 44 4.54 -9.80 -18.03
CA VAL A 44 4.88 -10.23 -19.39
C VAL A 44 3.64 -10.28 -20.28
N GLU A 45 2.57 -10.91 -19.81
CA GLU A 45 1.31 -10.99 -20.57
C GLU A 45 0.66 -9.61 -20.80
N ALA A 46 0.64 -8.76 -19.78
CA ALA A 46 0.08 -7.42 -19.87
C ALA A 46 0.84 -6.48 -20.84
N ASN A 47 2.09 -6.82 -21.16
CA ASN A 47 2.93 -6.07 -22.08
C ASN A 47 3.13 -6.79 -23.42
N ASP A 48 2.18 -7.65 -23.81
CA ASP A 48 2.20 -8.42 -25.06
C ASP A 48 3.52 -9.17 -25.29
N ARG A 49 4.15 -9.62 -24.20
CA ARG A 49 5.44 -10.33 -24.20
C ARG A 49 6.58 -9.53 -24.85
N LEU A 50 6.52 -8.20 -24.76
CA LEU A 50 7.62 -7.31 -25.17
C LEU A 50 8.88 -7.50 -24.31
N TYR A 51 8.70 -7.98 -23.08
CA TYR A 51 9.73 -8.19 -22.07
C TYR A 51 9.67 -9.63 -21.56
N GLU A 52 10.77 -10.09 -20.97
CA GLU A 52 10.85 -11.35 -20.24
C GLU A 52 10.57 -11.13 -18.74
N ALA A 53 10.23 -12.20 -18.03
CA ALA A 53 9.83 -12.12 -16.62
C ALA A 53 10.94 -11.52 -15.71
N ASP A 54 12.20 -11.84 -16.01
CA ASP A 54 13.37 -11.36 -15.27
C ASP A 54 13.77 -9.91 -15.59
N ASP A 55 13.21 -9.32 -16.65
CA ASP A 55 13.38 -7.90 -16.94
C ASP A 55 12.62 -7.02 -15.91
N PHE A 56 11.57 -7.55 -15.28
CA PHE A 56 10.80 -6.85 -14.26
C PHE A 56 11.43 -7.03 -12.86
N VAL A 57 11.89 -5.93 -12.27
CA VAL A 57 12.55 -5.96 -10.95
C VAL A 57 11.52 -5.78 -9.83
N PRO A 58 11.41 -6.70 -8.85
CA PRO A 58 10.50 -6.52 -7.73
C PRO A 58 10.95 -5.34 -6.85
N LEU A 59 10.06 -4.37 -6.68
CA LEU A 59 10.26 -3.23 -5.79
C LEU A 59 9.70 -3.51 -4.39
N TYR A 60 8.47 -4.03 -4.31
CA TYR A 60 7.80 -4.32 -3.05
C TYR A 60 6.90 -5.55 -3.17
N VAL A 61 6.78 -6.28 -2.05
CA VAL A 61 5.83 -7.39 -1.87
C VAL A 61 5.18 -7.26 -0.51
N PHE A 62 3.86 -7.17 -0.50
CA PHE A 62 3.05 -7.10 0.72
C PHE A 62 2.20 -8.35 0.84
N ALA A 63 2.14 -8.95 2.03
CA ALA A 63 1.15 -9.98 2.31
C ALA A 63 -0.21 -9.32 2.56
N GLY A 64 -1.22 -9.67 1.76
CA GLY A 64 -2.53 -9.02 1.75
C GLY A 64 -2.86 -8.37 0.40
N HIS A 65 -4.07 -7.81 0.31
CA HIS A 65 -4.53 -7.01 -0.82
C HIS A 65 -4.49 -5.54 -0.37
N ILE A 66 -3.75 -4.72 -1.11
CA ILE A 66 -3.69 -3.27 -0.92
C ILE A 66 -4.29 -2.60 -2.15
N ASP A 67 -5.40 -1.88 -1.98
CA ASP A 67 -6.02 -1.11 -3.05
C ASP A 67 -5.14 0.11 -3.40
N SER A 68 -4.89 0.34 -4.70
CA SER A 68 -3.96 1.36 -5.21
C SER A 68 -4.35 2.79 -4.84
N ASP A 69 -5.63 3.05 -4.61
CA ASP A 69 -6.17 4.35 -4.19
C ASP A 69 -5.80 4.71 -2.74
N GLN A 70 -5.30 3.74 -1.96
CA GLN A 70 -4.84 3.93 -0.59
C GLN A 70 -3.30 4.02 -0.46
N ILE A 71 -2.54 3.81 -1.54
CA ILE A 71 -1.07 3.80 -1.48
C ILE A 71 -0.50 5.18 -1.77
N VAL A 72 -0.18 5.93 -0.71
CA VAL A 72 0.66 7.13 -0.79
C VAL A 72 2.11 6.74 -0.52
N PHE A 73 2.92 6.58 -1.58
CA PHE A 73 4.36 6.37 -1.44
C PHE A 73 5.03 7.66 -0.94
N ASN A 74 5.30 7.71 0.36
CA ASN A 74 6.06 8.79 0.95
C ASN A 74 7.55 8.44 0.95
N THR A 75 8.20 8.66 -0.19
CA THR A 75 9.64 8.38 -0.38
C THR A 75 10.55 9.32 0.41
N ASP A 76 10.03 10.43 0.95
CA ASP A 76 10.84 11.55 1.45
C ASP A 76 10.73 11.77 2.98
N LYS A 77 10.15 10.83 3.76
CA LYS A 77 9.78 11.05 5.18
C LYS A 77 8.95 12.33 5.40
N SER A 78 8.27 12.79 4.35
CA SER A 78 7.49 14.02 4.37
C SER A 78 6.31 13.88 5.35
N ARG A 79 5.88 14.95 6.00
CA ARG A 79 4.80 14.83 7.00
C ARG A 79 3.46 14.77 6.25
N ILE A 80 2.69 13.72 6.52
CA ILE A 80 1.30 13.62 6.08
C ILE A 80 0.46 14.49 7.02
N ASP A 81 -0.28 15.45 6.45
CA ASP A 81 -1.17 16.38 7.16
C ASP A 81 -2.62 15.99 6.82
N TYR A 82 -3.25 15.20 7.70
CA TYR A 82 -4.67 14.86 7.62
C TYR A 82 -5.54 16.05 8.04
N ARG A 83 -6.60 16.33 7.27
CA ARG A 83 -7.61 17.33 7.63
C ARG A 83 -9.01 16.81 7.45
N CYS A 84 -9.84 17.07 8.46
CA CYS A 84 -11.27 16.85 8.36
C CYS A 84 -11.85 17.74 7.25
N PRO A 85 -12.64 17.18 6.30
CA PRO A 85 -13.24 17.97 5.22
C PRO A 85 -14.30 18.95 5.72
N GLU A 86 -14.96 18.65 6.85
CA GLU A 86 -16.05 19.47 7.38
C GLU A 86 -15.56 20.66 8.20
N CYS A 87 -14.53 20.46 9.04
CA CYS A 87 -14.08 21.49 9.98
C CYS A 87 -12.61 21.89 9.83
N GLY A 88 -11.83 21.21 8.98
CA GLY A 88 -10.40 21.49 8.76
C GLY A 88 -9.48 21.08 9.92
N SER A 89 -10.01 20.47 10.98
CA SER A 89 -9.23 19.99 12.13
C SER A 89 -8.22 18.94 11.70
N ARG A 90 -7.10 18.88 12.44
CA ARG A 90 -6.05 17.87 12.32
C ARG A 90 -6.16 16.76 13.36
N ASP A 91 -7.09 16.89 14.30
CA ASP A 91 -7.31 15.88 15.33
C ASP A 91 -8.18 14.76 14.76
N VAL A 92 -7.51 13.77 14.19
CA VAL A 92 -8.12 12.68 13.43
C VAL A 92 -7.61 11.36 14.00
N ALA A 93 -8.54 10.47 14.34
CA ALA A 93 -8.26 9.12 14.79
C ALA A 93 -8.66 8.12 13.70
N VAL A 94 -7.94 7.01 13.61
CA VAL A 94 -8.25 5.90 12.70
C VAL A 94 -8.37 4.63 13.52
N ASP A 95 -9.41 3.86 13.27
CA ASP A 95 -9.58 2.55 13.86
C ASP A 95 -8.53 1.57 13.32
N ALA A 96 -7.98 0.80 14.25
CA ALA A 96 -6.91 -0.14 14.00
C ALA A 96 -7.29 -1.51 14.57
N ALA A 97 -7.07 -2.56 13.79
CA ALA A 97 -7.13 -3.92 14.30
C ALA A 97 -5.74 -4.39 14.68
N ALA A 98 -5.62 -4.99 15.86
CA ALA A 98 -4.42 -5.69 16.29
C ALA A 98 -4.75 -7.16 16.59
N LYS A 99 -3.76 -8.03 16.35
CA LYS A 99 -3.87 -9.47 16.61
C LYS A 99 -2.83 -9.90 17.62
N TRP A 100 -3.24 -10.77 18.54
CA TRP A 100 -2.34 -11.34 19.53
C TRP A 100 -1.34 -12.30 18.87
N ASN A 101 -0.04 -12.03 19.04
CA ASN A 101 1.03 -12.91 18.63
C ASN A 101 1.46 -13.79 19.82
N VAL A 102 1.12 -15.07 19.77
CA VAL A 102 1.40 -16.02 20.87
C VAL A 102 2.90 -16.25 21.11
N ASN A 103 3.75 -16.10 20.08
CA ASN A 103 5.18 -16.35 20.23
C ASN A 103 5.90 -15.15 20.86
N ARG A 104 5.45 -13.93 20.50
CA ARG A 104 6.01 -12.68 21.02
C ARG A 104 5.34 -12.21 22.31
N GLN A 105 4.19 -12.82 22.65
CA GLN A 105 3.34 -12.42 23.77
C GLN A 105 3.02 -10.92 23.71
N ASP A 106 2.66 -10.45 22.51
CA ASP A 106 2.43 -9.04 22.23
C ASP A 106 1.33 -8.85 21.18
N TRP A 107 0.72 -7.66 21.16
CA TRP A 107 -0.24 -7.27 20.14
C TRP A 107 0.49 -6.72 18.91
N GLU A 108 0.18 -7.27 17.74
CA GLU A 108 0.71 -6.78 16.46
C GLU A 108 -0.40 -6.09 15.68
N LEU A 109 -0.15 -4.85 15.23
CA LEU A 109 -1.04 -4.13 14.34
C LEU A 109 -1.21 -4.93 13.03
N THR A 110 -2.45 -5.23 12.67
CA THR A 110 -2.77 -6.03 11.47
C THR A 110 -3.38 -5.22 10.34
N CYS A 111 -4.18 -4.20 10.65
CA CYS A 111 -4.69 -3.26 9.66
C CYS A 111 -5.13 -1.94 10.31
N VAL A 112 -5.26 -0.91 9.48
CA VAL A 112 -5.79 0.42 9.81
C VAL A 112 -6.89 0.76 8.79
N GLN A 113 -8.01 0.04 8.84
CA GLN A 113 -9.00 0.01 7.76
C GLN A 113 -10.43 -0.22 8.26
N ASP A 114 -10.98 0.67 9.08
CA ASP A 114 -12.42 0.59 9.37
C ASP A 114 -13.08 1.97 9.34
N CYS A 115 -12.71 2.84 10.28
CA CYS A 115 -13.26 4.18 10.37
C CYS A 115 -12.17 5.21 10.65
N ILE A 116 -12.20 6.34 9.95
CA ILE A 116 -11.45 7.53 10.27
C ILE A 116 -12.42 8.60 10.80
N ALA A 117 -12.14 9.13 11.98
CA ALA A 117 -13.03 10.00 12.72
C ALA A 117 -12.33 11.30 13.14
N CYS A 118 -12.94 12.44 12.81
CA CYS A 118 -12.55 13.73 13.36
C CYS A 118 -12.96 13.81 14.83
N GLN A 119 -11.99 14.01 15.73
CA GLN A 119 -12.24 14.06 17.17
C GLN A 119 -12.92 15.36 17.62
N GLU A 120 -12.89 16.39 16.76
CA GLU A 120 -13.50 17.70 17.06
C GLU A 120 -14.97 17.79 16.62
N CYS A 121 -15.30 17.39 15.39
CA CYS A 121 -16.65 17.53 14.85
C CYS A 121 -17.43 16.22 14.70
N GLY A 122 -16.79 15.07 14.94
CA GLY A 122 -17.42 13.76 14.82
C GLY A 122 -17.71 13.32 13.37
N TYR A 123 -17.15 13.98 12.36
CA TYR A 123 -17.22 13.50 10.98
C TYR A 123 -16.45 12.17 10.85
N GLU A 124 -17.08 11.18 10.23
CA GLU A 124 -16.56 9.83 10.06
C GLU A 124 -16.56 9.41 8.58
N SER A 125 -15.57 8.61 8.18
CA SER A 125 -15.49 8.02 6.84
C SER A 125 -14.89 6.62 6.92
N THR A 126 -15.40 5.70 6.09
CA THR A 126 -14.97 4.29 6.08
C THR A 126 -13.90 3.97 5.03
N THR A 127 -13.55 4.93 4.17
CA THR A 127 -12.64 4.71 3.03
C THR A 127 -11.38 5.56 3.08
N GLY A 128 -11.19 6.42 4.09
CA GLY A 128 -10.06 7.37 4.16
C GLY A 128 -10.10 8.48 3.09
N SER A 129 -10.76 8.24 1.96
CA SER A 129 -10.90 9.13 0.80
C SER A 129 -11.72 10.40 1.04
N GLY A 130 -12.41 10.50 2.19
CA GLY A 130 -13.12 11.72 2.60
C GLY A 130 -12.23 12.77 3.25
N PHE A 131 -11.05 12.41 3.77
CA PHE A 131 -10.15 13.36 4.43
C PHE A 131 -9.17 13.97 3.43
N GLU A 132 -8.92 15.28 3.56
CA GLU A 132 -7.90 15.94 2.75
C GLU A 132 -6.51 15.49 3.25
N ILE A 133 -5.77 14.80 2.38
CA ILE A 133 -4.41 14.36 2.65
C ILE A 133 -3.46 15.28 1.89
N SER A 134 -2.66 16.06 2.62
CA SER A 134 -1.59 16.85 2.01
C SER A 134 -0.22 16.39 2.50
N VAL A 135 0.72 16.27 1.57
CA VAL A 135 2.09 15.83 1.84
C VAL A 135 2.99 17.05 1.89
N LYS A 136 3.54 17.37 3.07
CA LYS A 136 4.49 18.48 3.24
C LYS A 136 5.90 17.96 3.32
N LYS A 137 6.76 18.34 2.36
CA LYS A 137 8.19 18.06 2.42
C LYS A 137 8.75 18.50 3.77
N ALA A 138 9.48 17.61 4.43
CA ALA A 138 10.22 17.98 5.63
C ALA A 138 11.19 19.11 5.25
N GLY A 139 11.10 20.24 5.95
CA GLY A 139 12.03 21.35 5.73
C GLY A 139 13.45 20.87 5.98
N THR A 140 14.34 21.16 5.03
CA THR A 140 15.80 21.08 5.18
C THR A 140 16.28 21.97 6.32
#